data_AF-A0A963P033-F1
#
_entry.id   AF-A0A963P033-F1
#
_cell.length_a   1.000
_cell.length_b   1.000
_cell.length_c   1.000
_cell.angle_alpha   90.00
_cell.angle_beta   90.00
_cell.angle_gamma   90.00
#
_symmetry.space_group_name_H-M   'P 1'
#
loop_
_entity.id
_entity.type
_entity.pdbx_description
1 polymer ?
#
loop_
_entity_poly.entity_id
_entity_poly.type
_entity_poly.pdbx_seq_one_letter_code
_entity_poly.pdbx_strand_id
1 'polypeptide(L)' 'MAEERWYYNDAGTSVGPFTRQRLLELARAHLILPSTPVWRNGMIDWAPMAEAVHEG' A
#
# COMPACT_ATOMS: atom_id res chain seq x y z
N MET A 1 -18.43 2.78 8.25
CA MET A 1 -16.99 2.53 8.45
C MET A 1 -16.38 2.35 7.07
N ALA A 2 -15.68 3.34 6.53
CA ALA A 2 -15.12 3.21 5.17
C ALA A 2 -13.99 2.18 5.22
N GLU A 3 -14.12 1.09 4.46
CA GLU A 3 -13.09 0.08 4.34
C GLU A 3 -11.93 0.67 3.52
N GLU A 4 -10.84 1.07 4.18
CA GLU A 4 -9.63 1.55 3.51
C GLU A 4 -9.02 0.43 2.67
N ARG A 5 -9.31 0.49 1.36
CA ARG A 5 -8.80 -0.44 0.36
C ARG A 5 -7.46 0.04 -0.14
N TRP A 6 -6.42 -0.68 0.25
CA TRP A 6 -5.04 -0.47 -0.16
C TRP A 6 -4.62 -1.46 -1.24
N TYR A 7 -3.74 -1.02 -2.13
CA TYR A 7 -3.19 -1.81 -3.21
C TYR A 7 -1.69 -1.52 -3.30
N TYR A 8 -0.89 -2.51 -3.66
CA TYR A 8 0.52 -2.29 -4.01
C TYR A 8 0.76 -2.67 -5.47
N ASN A 9 1.75 -2.01 -6.08
CA ASN A 9 2.17 -2.33 -7.43
C ASN A 9 3.25 -3.40 -7.40
N ASP A 10 2.96 -4.53 -8.04
CA ASP A 10 3.90 -5.63 -8.28
C ASP A 10 4.14 -5.73 -9.78
N ALA A 11 5.32 -5.31 -10.23
CA ALA A 11 5.72 -5.37 -11.64
C ALA A 11 4.66 -4.82 -12.64
N GLY A 12 3.98 -3.71 -12.28
CA GLY A 12 2.92 -3.11 -13.11
C GLY A 12 1.50 -3.64 -12.84
N THR A 13 1.36 -4.66 -11.98
CA THR A 13 0.06 -5.20 -11.56
C THR A 13 -0.35 -4.64 -10.22
N SER A 14 -1.59 -4.19 -10.10
CA SER A 14 -2.16 -3.76 -8.82
C SER A 14 -2.64 -4.97 -8.02
N VAL A 15 -2.02 -5.26 -6.88
CA VAL A 15 -2.39 -6.38 -6.01
C VAL A 15 -3.14 -5.84 -4.79
N GLY A 16 -4.35 -6.38 -4.55
CA GLY A 16 -5.23 -5.98 -3.45
C GLY A 16 -6.70 -6.32 -3.72
N PRO A 17 -7.66 -5.79 -2.94
CA PRO A 17 -7.48 -4.84 -1.84
C PRO A 17 -6.94 -5.50 -0.55
N PHE A 18 -6.07 -4.78 0.14
CA PHE A 18 -5.60 -5.08 1.48
C PHE A 18 -6.00 -3.98 2.46
N THR A 19 -5.90 -4.27 3.75
CA THR A 19 -5.96 -3.26 4.80
C THR A 19 -4.56 -2.67 5.03
N ARG A 20 -4.48 -1.47 5.63
CA ARG A 20 -3.21 -0.85 6.05
C ARG A 20 -2.36 -1.81 6.88
N GLN A 21 -2.99 -2.53 7.82
CA GLN A 21 -2.30 -3.48 8.68
C GLN A 21 -1.70 -4.65 7.88
N ARG A 22 -2.42 -5.18 6.87
CA ARG A 22 -1.87 -6.22 5.99
C ARG A 22 -0.69 -5.71 5.17
N LEU A 23 -0.74 -4.49 4.65
CA LEU A 23 0.39 -3.85 3.97
C LEU A 23 1.64 -3.78 4.86
N LEU A 24 1.48 -3.35 6.11
CA LEU A 24 2.59 -3.29 7.08
C LEU A 24 3.18 -4.66 7.36
N GLU A 25 2.35 -5.70 7.48
CA GLU A 25 2.81 -7.08 7.66
C GLU A 25 3.57 -7.60 6.42
N LEU A 26 3.12 -7.27 5.21
CA LEU A 26 3.84 -7.61 3.97
C LEU A 26 5.24 -6.95 3.93
N ALA A 27 5.35 -5.69 4.36
CA ALA A 27 6.64 -5.00 4.42
C ALA A 27 7.55 -5.57 5.51
N ARG A 28 7.00 -5.90 6.69
CA ARG A 28 7.74 -6.60 7.75
C ARG A 28 8.23 -7.97 7.30
N ALA A 29 7.45 -8.66 6.48
CA ALA A 29 7.82 -9.93 5.86
C ALA A 29 8.79 -9.77 4.68
N HIS A 30 9.22 -8.54 4.34
CA HIS A 30 10.06 -8.23 3.18
C HIS A 30 9.44 -8.67 1.83
N LEU A 31 8.11 -8.85 1.77
CA LEU A 31 7.39 -9.18 0.54
C LEU A 31 7.20 -7.95 -0.35
N ILE A 32 7.11 -6.77 0.26
CA ILE A 32 7.13 -5.47 -0.42
C ILE A 32 8.16 -4.58 0.29
N LEU A 33 8.68 -3.60 -0.44
CA LEU A 33 9.67 -2.67 0.07
C LEU A 33 9.01 -1.35 0.50
N PRO A 34 9.66 -0.57 1.37
CA PRO A 34 9.22 0.80 1.69
C PRO A 34 9.11 1.69 0.44
N SER A 35 9.89 1.39 -0.60
CA SER A 35 9.86 2.07 -1.90
C SER A 35 8.82 1.51 -2.86
N THR A 36 8.13 0.41 -2.52
CA THR A 36 7.09 -0.19 -3.38
C THR A 36 5.94 0.81 -3.52
N PRO A 37 5.49 1.13 -4.75
CA PRO A 37 4.36 2.02 -4.96
C PRO A 37 3.09 1.37 -4.39
N VAL A 38 2.39 2.10 -3.54
CA VAL A 38 1.10 1.72 -3.00
C VAL A 38 0.09 2.83 -3.27
N TRP A 39 -1.18 2.43 -3.34
CA TRP A 39 -2.28 3.35 -3.54
C TRP A 39 -3.44 2.91 -2.65
N ARG A 40 -4.19 3.88 -2.13
CA ARG A 40 -5.46 3.63 -1.45
C ARG A 40 -6.57 4.46 -2.05
N ASN A 41 -7.80 4.00 -1.85
CA ASN A 41 -8.98 4.78 -2.18
C ASN A 41 -8.91 6.17 -1.50
N GLY A 42 -8.85 7.22 -2.32
CA GLY A 42 -8.69 8.61 -1.89
C GLY A 42 -7.32 9.24 -2.17
N MET A 43 -6.31 8.46 -2.56
CA MET A 43 -5.03 9.01 -3.04
C MET A 43 -5.13 9.49 -4.48
N ILE A 44 -4.46 10.61 -4.76
CA ILE A 44 -4.38 11.22 -6.10
C ILE A 44 -3.54 10.35 -7.04
N ASP A 45 -2.41 9.84 -6.55
CA ASP A 45 -1.48 8.99 -7.30
C ASP A 45 -0.88 7.90 -6.41
N TRP A 46 -0.15 6.96 -7.01
CA TRP A 46 0.62 5.95 -6.29
C TRP A 46 1.78 6.63 -5.58
N ALA A 47 1.98 6.30 -4.31
CA ALA A 47 3.11 6.81 -3.54
C ALA A 47 3.92 5.64 -2.98
N PRO A 48 5.23 5.82 -2.73
CA PRO A 48 6.01 4.84 -1.99
C PRO A 48 5.33 4.47 -0.68
N MET A 49 5.33 3.17 -0.33
CA MET A 49 4.71 2.68 0.89
C MET A 49 5.11 3.47 2.13
N ALA A 50 6.40 3.80 2.26
CA ALA A 50 6.91 4.58 3.38
C ALA A 50 6.23 5.93 3.54
N GLU A 51 5.96 6.62 2.43
CA GLU A 51 5.28 7.93 2.44
C GLU A 51 3.78 7.75 2.66
N ALA A 52 3.17 6.82 1.91
CA ALA A 52 1.73 6.60 1.94
C ALA A 52 1.20 6.20 3.33
N VAL A 53 1.96 5.37 4.06
CA VAL A 53 1.56 4.95 5.42
C VAL A 53 1.90 5.99 6.49
N HIS A 54 2.74 6.99 6.20
CA HIS A 54 3.14 8.05 7.13
C HIS A 54 2.16 9.24 7.12
N GLU A 55 1.45 9.46 6.01
CA GLU A 55 0.41 10.49 5.82
C GLU A 55 -0.93 10.19 6.56
N GLY A 56 -0.91 9.51 7.71
CA GLY A 56 -2.12 9.13 8.45
C GLY A 56 -1.94 9.00 9.96
#